data_AF-A0A0J8TGP6-F1
#
_entry.id   AF-A0A0J8TGP6-F1
#
_cell.length_a   1.000
_cell.length_b   1.000
_cell.length_c   1.000
_cell.angle_alpha   90.00
_cell.angle_beta   90.00
_cell.angle_gamma   90.00
#
_symmetry.space_group_name_H-M   'P 1'
#
loop_
_entity.id
_entity.type
_entity.pdbx_description
1 polymer ?
#
loop_
_entity_poly.entity_id
_entity_poly.type
_entity_poly.pdbx_seq_one_letter_code
_entity_poly.pdbx_strand_id
1 'polypeptide(L)'
;MDDLAQLRKQLEEERQRRQRAEARASEEQRRREEEEQRREEEQRRREEEQRRREEEQRRREEEQRRREEEQRRREAAEASLTLTDLRAYIWNCHGLSLAINIVTDPTETTQGGTAKATRRYYPSRIIPWEGFLEQQSSIWNVFHQHPSFMSMRQFPFSSSVG
;
A
#
# COMPACT_ATOMS: atom_id res chain seq x y z
N MET A 1 -72.80 47.50 -36.85
CA MET A 1 -71.55 47.89 -36.17
C MET A 1 -71.03 46.79 -35.24
N ASP A 2 -71.88 45.91 -34.71
CA ASP A 2 -71.49 44.85 -33.76
C ASP A 2 -70.67 43.70 -34.35
N ASP A 3 -70.88 43.28 -35.59
CA ASP A 3 -70.17 42.13 -36.19
C ASP A 3 -68.65 42.30 -36.25
N LEU A 4 -68.17 43.53 -36.51
CA LEU A 4 -66.74 43.85 -36.59
C LEU A 4 -66.04 43.81 -35.22
N ALA A 5 -66.76 44.18 -34.16
CA ALA A 5 -66.27 44.09 -32.79
C ALA A 5 -66.21 42.62 -32.32
N GLN A 6 -67.19 41.82 -32.72
CA GLN A 6 -67.27 40.39 -32.41
C GLN A 6 -66.17 39.59 -33.11
N LEU A 7 -65.88 39.90 -34.38
CA LEU A 7 -64.75 39.34 -35.14
C LEU A 7 -63.39 39.67 -34.54
N ARG A 8 -63.18 40.92 -34.08
CA ARG A 8 -61.94 41.32 -33.39
C ARG A 8 -61.75 40.57 -32.08
N LYS A 9 -62.82 40.43 -31.28
CA LYS A 9 -62.79 39.67 -30.03
C LYS A 9 -62.44 38.19 -30.27
N GLN A 10 -63.03 37.58 -31.29
CA GLN A 10 -62.70 36.20 -31.67
C GLN A 10 -61.25 36.02 -32.11
N LEU A 11 -60.71 36.99 -32.88
CA LEU A 11 -59.31 36.95 -33.32
C LEU A 11 -58.33 37.07 -32.13
N GLU A 12 -58.65 37.90 -31.14
CA GLU A 12 -57.87 38.07 -29.91
C GLU A 12 -57.89 36.79 -29.06
N GLU A 13 -59.06 36.16 -28.92
CA GLU A 13 -59.23 34.89 -28.20
C GLU A 13 -58.48 33.73 -28.89
N GLU A 14 -58.51 33.66 -30.23
CA GLU A 14 -57.71 32.70 -31.01
C GLU A 14 -56.20 32.94 -30.82
N ARG A 15 -55.75 34.19 -30.86
CA ARG A 15 -54.34 34.54 -30.61
C ARG A 15 -53.90 34.13 -29.20
N GLN A 16 -54.72 34.41 -28.18
CA GLN A 16 -54.42 33.98 -26.82
C GLN A 16 -54.42 32.46 -26.68
N ARG A 17 -55.32 31.74 -27.36
CA ARG A 17 -55.33 30.27 -27.38
C ARG A 17 -54.06 29.72 -28.02
N ARG A 18 -53.61 30.28 -29.15
CA ARG A 18 -52.36 29.88 -29.81
C ARG A 18 -51.15 30.16 -28.94
N GLN A 19 -51.04 31.36 -28.36
CA GLN A 19 -49.94 31.69 -27.44
C GLN A 19 -49.91 30.77 -26.22
N ARG A 20 -51.06 30.44 -25.63
CA ARG A 20 -51.14 29.48 -24.52
C ARG A 20 -50.80 28.06 -24.94
N ALA A 21 -51.15 27.66 -26.16
CA ALA A 21 -50.79 26.35 -26.70
C ALA A 21 -49.29 26.25 -26.98
N GLU A 22 -48.68 27.29 -27.58
CA GLU A 22 -47.24 27.39 -27.81
C GLU A 22 -46.45 27.43 -26.50
N ALA A 23 -46.91 28.18 -25.50
CA ALA A 23 -46.28 28.22 -24.18
C ALA A 23 -46.30 26.84 -23.50
N ARG A 24 -47.44 26.11 -23.58
CA ARG A 24 -47.53 24.75 -23.04
C ARG A 24 -46.63 23.77 -23.79
N ALA A 25 -46.58 23.85 -25.12
CA ALA A 25 -45.72 23.00 -25.93
C ALA A 25 -44.23 23.26 -25.64
N SER A 26 -43.83 24.52 -25.46
CA SER A 26 -42.47 24.90 -25.07
C SER A 26 -42.10 24.42 -23.66
N GLU A 27 -43.01 24.55 -22.69
CA GLU A 27 -42.79 24.04 -21.34
C GLU A 27 -42.70 22.51 -21.32
N GLU A 28 -43.55 21.82 -22.08
CA GLU A 28 -43.50 20.36 -22.20
C GLU A 28 -42.20 19.89 -22.85
N GLN A 29 -41.73 20.58 -23.89
CA GLN A 29 -40.44 20.30 -24.53
C GLN A 29 -39.27 20.47 -23.55
N ARG A 30 -39.26 21.57 -22.78
CA ARG A 30 -38.23 21.80 -21.75
C ARG A 30 -38.24 20.73 -20.67
N ARG A 31 -39.42 20.28 -20.23
CA ARG A 31 -39.54 19.19 -19.25
C ARG A 31 -38.96 17.87 -19.78
N ARG A 32 -39.20 17.56 -21.06
CA ARG A 32 -38.64 16.36 -21.70
C ARG A 32 -37.11 16.42 -21.79
N GLU A 33 -36.57 17.57 -22.18
CA GLU A 33 -35.11 17.77 -22.25
C GLU A 33 -34.45 17.69 -20.86
N GLU A 34 -35.06 18.28 -19.83
CA GLU A 34 -34.56 18.17 -18.45
C GLU A 34 -34.64 16.72 -17.92
N GLU A 35 -35.68 15.96 -18.28
CA GLU A 35 -35.81 14.56 -17.90
C GLU A 35 -34.76 13.69 -18.61
N GLU A 36 -34.50 13.94 -19.89
CA GLU A 36 -33.48 13.23 -20.67
C GLU A 36 -32.07 13.50 -20.11
N GLN A 37 -31.75 14.77 -19.82
CA GLN A 37 -30.48 15.13 -19.16
C GLN A 37 -30.29 14.45 -17.80
N ARG A 38 -31.36 14.38 -16.99
CA ARG A 38 -31.32 13.68 -15.70
C ARG A 38 -31.03 12.19 -15.87
N ARG A 39 -31.63 11.54 -16.87
CA ARG A 39 -31.39 10.11 -17.16
C ARG A 39 -29.96 9.88 -17.62
N GLU A 40 -29.43 10.74 -18.48
CA GLU A 40 -28.03 10.65 -18.92
C GLU A 40 -27.04 10.85 -17.77
N GLU A 41 -27.28 11.83 -16.88
CA GLU A 41 -26.42 12.06 -15.72
C GLU A 41 -26.46 10.87 -14.75
N GLU A 42 -27.65 10.32 -14.50
CA GLU A 42 -27.81 9.14 -13.66
C GLU A 42 -27.06 7.93 -14.25
N GLN A 43 -27.15 7.73 -15.57
CA GLN A 43 -26.44 6.65 -16.24
C GLN A 43 -24.92 6.83 -16.15
N ARG A 44 -24.41 8.04 -16.38
CA ARG A 44 -22.98 8.35 -16.20
C ARG A 44 -22.51 8.09 -14.77
N ARG A 45 -23.31 8.47 -13.76
CA ARG A 45 -22.98 8.22 -12.35
C ARG A 45 -22.90 6.71 -12.05
N ARG A 46 -23.83 5.91 -12.58
CA ARG A 46 -23.82 4.46 -12.43
C ARG A 46 -22.59 3.82 -13.09
N GLU A 47 -22.21 4.27 -14.29
CA GLU A 47 -21.02 3.79 -14.98
C GLU A 47 -19.73 4.16 -14.23
N GLU A 48 -19.63 5.37 -13.69
CA GLU A 48 -18.48 5.79 -12.89
C GLU A 48 -18.38 4.98 -11.59
N GLU A 49 -19.50 4.75 -10.91
CA GLU A 49 -19.54 3.92 -9.70
C GLU A 49 -19.11 2.47 -10.00
N GLN A 50 -19.58 1.91 -11.11
CA GLN A 50 -19.17 0.57 -11.54
C GLN A 50 -17.66 0.52 -11.82
N ARG A 51 -17.11 1.49 -12.55
CA ARG A 51 -15.66 1.58 -12.80
C ARG A 51 -14.86 1.69 -11.50
N ARG A 52 -15.32 2.47 -10.53
CA ARG A 52 -14.67 2.60 -9.22
C ARG A 52 -14.66 1.27 -8.47
N ARG A 53 -15.77 0.53 -8.49
CA ARG A 53 -15.87 -0.80 -7.86
C ARG A 53 -14.93 -1.81 -8.53
N GLU A 54 -14.86 -1.80 -9.87
CA GLU A 54 -13.93 -2.65 -10.63
C GLU A 54 -12.46 -2.31 -10.33
N GLU A 55 -12.10 -1.03 -10.26
CA GLU A 55 -10.74 -0.61 -9.90
C GLU A 55 -10.38 -1.02 -8.46
N GLU A 56 -11.31 -0.84 -7.52
CA GLU A 56 -11.11 -1.25 -6.13
C GLU A 56 -10.93 -2.77 -6.02
N GLN A 57 -11.73 -3.56 -6.75
CA GLN A 57 -11.58 -5.00 -6.79
C GLN A 57 -10.21 -5.41 -7.35
N ARG A 58 -9.77 -4.80 -8.46
CA ARG A 58 -8.43 -5.08 -9.03
C ARG A 58 -7.30 -4.73 -8.06
N ARG A 59 -7.42 -3.62 -7.32
CA ARG A 59 -6.44 -3.24 -6.29
C ARG A 59 -6.38 -4.27 -5.17
N ARG A 60 -7.53 -4.75 -4.70
CA ARG A 60 -7.60 -5.80 -3.66
C ARG A 60 -6.99 -7.11 -4.14
N GLU A 61 -7.25 -7.52 -5.38
CA GLU A 61 -6.66 -8.72 -5.99
C GLU A 61 -5.14 -8.59 -6.15
N GLU A 62 -4.63 -7.43 -6.58
CA GLU A 62 -3.19 -7.19 -6.68
C GLU A 62 -2.51 -7.22 -5.29
N GLU A 63 -3.14 -6.59 -4.28
CA GLU A 63 -2.63 -6.61 -2.92
C GLU A 63 -2.60 -8.03 -2.35
N GLN A 64 -3.66 -8.81 -2.58
CA GLN A 64 -3.69 -10.21 -2.16
C GLN A 64 -2.58 -11.02 -2.83
N ARG A 65 -2.39 -10.86 -4.15
CA ARG A 65 -1.30 -11.53 -4.87
C ARG A 65 0.08 -11.15 -4.32
N ARG A 66 0.31 -9.88 -3.99
CA ARG A 66 1.57 -9.43 -3.39
C ARG A 66 1.81 -10.08 -2.04
N ARG A 67 0.78 -10.16 -1.19
CA ARG A 67 0.86 -10.84 0.12
C ARG A 67 1.14 -12.33 -0.04
N GLU A 68 0.48 -13.00 -0.98
CA GLU A 68 0.72 -14.42 -1.27
C GLU A 68 2.14 -14.66 -1.81
N GLU A 69 2.66 -13.81 -2.68
CA GLU A 69 4.03 -13.92 -3.17
C GLU A 69 5.05 -13.69 -2.05
N GLU A 70 4.85 -12.67 -1.21
CA GLU A 70 5.70 -12.41 -0.06
C GLU A 70 5.69 -13.60 0.91
N GLN A 71 4.50 -14.15 1.19
CA GLN A 71 4.38 -15.34 2.04
C GLN A 71 5.11 -16.54 1.43
N ARG A 72 4.95 -16.81 0.13
CA ARG A 72 5.69 -17.88 -0.55
C ARG A 72 7.20 -17.67 -0.49
N ARG A 73 7.68 -16.43 -0.62
CA ARG A 73 9.11 -16.12 -0.47
C ARG A 73 9.60 -16.39 0.94
N ARG A 74 8.82 -16.02 1.96
CA ARG A 74 9.14 -16.30 3.37
C ARG A 74 9.18 -17.80 3.64
N GLU A 75 8.15 -18.53 3.21
CA GLU A 75 8.07 -19.99 3.36
C GLU A 75 9.22 -20.69 2.63
N ALA A 76 9.57 -20.26 1.41
CA ALA A 76 10.71 -20.81 0.68
C ALA A 76 12.05 -20.50 1.39
N ALA A 77 12.22 -19.29 1.92
CA ALA A 77 13.40 -18.93 2.69
C ALA A 77 13.51 -19.78 3.97
N GLU A 78 12.41 -19.94 4.70
CA GLU A 78 12.35 -20.78 5.90
C GLU A 78 12.61 -22.26 5.58
N ALA A 79 12.04 -22.78 4.49
CA ALA A 79 12.28 -24.15 4.03
C ALA A 79 13.73 -24.39 3.60
N SER A 80 14.45 -23.35 3.16
CA SER A 80 15.87 -23.42 2.84
C SER A 80 16.78 -23.42 4.08
N LEU A 81 16.25 -23.11 5.26
CA LEU A 81 17.02 -23.13 6.50
C LEU A 81 17.31 -24.57 6.91
N THR A 82 18.59 -24.87 7.03
CA THR A 82 19.06 -26.11 7.64
C THR A 82 19.35 -25.87 9.11
N LEU A 83 18.87 -26.76 9.97
CA LEU A 83 19.18 -26.70 11.40
C LEU A 83 20.58 -27.27 11.65
N THR A 84 21.45 -26.40 12.15
CA THR A 84 22.82 -26.72 12.51
C THR A 84 22.99 -26.81 14.02
N ASP A 85 24.04 -27.47 14.45
CA ASP A 85 24.50 -27.38 15.84
C ASP A 85 25.12 -26.00 16.13
N LEU A 86 25.40 -25.72 17.41
CA LEU A 86 25.91 -24.42 17.84
C LEU A 86 27.28 -24.10 17.21
N ARG A 87 28.14 -25.11 17.06
CA ARG A 87 29.51 -24.93 16.54
C ARG A 87 29.48 -24.55 15.06
N ALA A 88 28.73 -25.31 14.27
CA ALA A 88 28.54 -25.04 12.85
C ALA A 88 27.86 -23.67 12.63
N TYR A 89 26.87 -23.31 13.45
CA TYR A 89 26.22 -21.99 13.38
C TYR A 89 27.21 -20.84 13.60
N ILE A 90 27.98 -20.88 14.70
CA ILE A 90 28.97 -19.84 15.02
C ILE A 90 30.05 -19.76 13.95
N TRP A 91 30.50 -20.90 13.42
CA TRP A 91 31.46 -20.94 12.32
C TRP A 91 30.92 -20.22 11.08
N ASN A 92 29.68 -20.48 10.72
CA ASN A 92 29.03 -19.82 9.58
C ASN A 92 28.85 -18.31 9.81
N CYS A 93 28.45 -17.89 11.02
CA CYS A 93 28.39 -16.48 11.39
C CYS A 93 29.77 -15.80 11.30
N HIS A 94 30.84 -16.50 11.69
CA HIS A 94 32.19 -15.99 11.57
C HIS A 94 32.57 -15.78 10.09
N GLY A 95 32.25 -16.75 9.22
CA GLY A 95 32.41 -16.59 7.77
C GLY A 95 31.70 -15.36 7.22
N LEU A 96 30.45 -15.12 7.63
CA LEU A 96 29.71 -13.90 7.28
C LEU A 96 30.40 -12.64 7.80
N SER A 97 30.87 -12.64 9.05
CA SER A 97 31.55 -11.48 9.63
C SER A 97 32.84 -11.11 8.89
N LEU A 98 33.57 -12.12 8.37
CA LEU A 98 34.77 -11.92 7.56
C LEU A 98 34.45 -11.45 6.14
N ALA A 99 33.29 -11.82 5.61
CA ALA A 99 32.83 -11.38 4.29
C ALA A 99 32.35 -9.91 4.27
N ILE A 100 32.07 -9.32 5.44
CA ILE A 100 31.67 -7.90 5.53
C ILE A 100 32.87 -7.02 5.17
N ASN A 101 32.75 -6.27 4.09
CA ASN A 101 33.71 -5.23 3.73
C ASN A 101 33.35 -3.91 4.42
N ILE A 102 34.26 -3.39 5.25
CA ILE A 102 34.07 -2.11 5.94
C ILE A 102 34.43 -0.98 4.96
N VAL A 103 33.41 -0.31 4.43
CA VAL A 103 33.59 0.89 3.61
C VAL A 103 33.84 2.09 4.51
N THR A 104 35.06 2.63 4.48
CA THR A 104 35.45 3.82 5.25
C THR A 104 35.46 5.10 4.41
N ASP A 105 35.20 5.00 3.10
CA ASP A 105 35.13 6.16 2.22
C ASP A 105 33.91 7.01 2.61
N PRO A 106 34.10 8.27 3.05
CA PRO A 106 33.01 9.15 3.39
C PRO A 106 32.03 9.34 2.23
N THR A 107 32.46 9.33 0.98
CA THR A 107 31.61 9.59 -0.20
C THR A 107 30.62 8.46 -0.48
N GLU A 108 30.93 7.24 -0.04
CA GLU A 108 30.10 6.04 -0.13
C GLU A 108 29.24 5.82 1.13
N THR A 109 29.36 6.70 2.12
CA THR A 109 28.54 6.66 3.34
C THR A 109 27.29 7.53 3.18
N THR A 110 26.24 7.20 3.93
CA THR A 110 25.00 8.00 3.97
C THR A 110 25.32 9.46 4.31
N GLN A 111 25.23 10.33 3.31
CA GLN A 111 25.47 11.76 3.46
C GLN A 111 24.29 12.40 4.19
N GLY A 112 24.54 12.98 5.36
CA GLY A 112 23.54 13.72 6.13
C GLY A 112 23.95 13.87 7.58
N GLY A 113 23.65 15.01 8.19
CA GLY A 113 23.77 15.14 9.65
C GLY A 113 22.86 14.11 10.32
N THR A 114 23.37 13.42 11.34
CA THR A 114 22.55 12.51 12.14
C THR A 114 21.30 13.24 12.60
N ALA A 115 20.13 12.68 12.32
CA ALA A 115 18.87 13.26 12.76
C ALA A 115 18.96 13.52 14.28
N LYS A 116 18.73 14.76 14.72
CA LYS A 116 18.63 15.09 16.15
C LYS A 116 17.44 14.33 16.70
N ALA A 117 17.69 13.13 17.22
CA ALA A 117 16.69 12.30 17.87
C ALA A 117 16.40 12.90 19.26
N THR A 118 15.68 14.01 19.28
CA THR A 118 15.25 14.68 20.50
C THR A 118 14.43 13.67 21.31
N ARG A 119 15.00 13.16 22.42
CA ARG A 119 14.47 12.09 23.32
C ARG A 119 14.82 10.62 23.01
N ARG A 120 15.87 10.29 22.25
CA ARG A 120 16.38 8.90 22.20
C ARG A 120 17.85 8.83 22.59
N TYR A 121 18.21 7.81 23.39
CA TYR A 121 19.61 7.47 23.60
C TYR A 121 20.18 6.90 22.30
N TYR A 122 21.31 7.45 21.86
CA TYR A 122 22.07 6.90 20.75
C TYR A 122 23.54 6.82 21.15
N PRO A 123 24.27 5.80 20.67
CA PRO A 123 25.71 5.70 20.93
C PRO A 123 26.43 6.86 20.25
N SER A 124 27.18 7.64 21.02
CA SER A 124 28.00 8.75 20.52
C SER A 124 29.45 8.34 20.23
N ARG A 125 29.88 7.20 20.79
CA ARG A 125 31.22 6.63 20.64
C ARG A 125 31.14 5.12 20.61
N ILE A 126 31.97 4.52 19.77
CA ILE A 126 32.28 3.10 19.83
C ILE A 126 33.54 2.99 20.69
N ILE A 127 33.46 2.24 21.79
CA ILE A 127 34.58 2.02 22.70
C ILE A 127 34.92 0.53 22.77
N PRO A 128 36.17 0.15 23.06
CA PRO A 128 36.53 -1.24 23.30
C PRO A 128 35.73 -1.85 24.45
N TRP A 129 35.33 -3.11 24.31
CA TRP A 129 34.65 -3.85 25.37
C TRP A 129 35.69 -4.41 26.35
N GLU A 130 35.88 -3.74 27.48
CA GLU A 130 36.79 -4.18 28.55
C GLU A 130 36.30 -5.48 29.21
N GLY A 131 37.21 -6.44 29.39
CA GLY A 131 36.87 -7.73 30.01
C GLY A 131 36.14 -8.71 29.08
N PHE A 132 36.06 -8.40 27.77
CA PHE A 132 35.33 -9.23 26.81
C PHE A 132 35.85 -10.67 26.78
N LEU A 133 37.17 -10.88 26.81
CA LEU A 133 37.76 -12.21 26.71
C LEU A 133 37.41 -13.08 27.93
N GLU A 134 37.45 -12.49 29.13
CA GLU A 134 37.13 -13.15 30.39
C GLU A 134 35.63 -13.50 30.43
N GLN A 135 34.77 -12.57 30.02
CA GLN A 135 33.33 -12.79 29.93
C GLN A 135 32.98 -13.86 28.89
N GLN A 136 33.59 -13.78 27.71
CA GLN A 136 33.41 -14.75 26.63
C GLN A 136 33.82 -16.16 27.09
N SER A 137 34.96 -16.28 27.78
CA SER A 137 35.46 -17.55 28.32
C SER A 137 34.50 -18.13 29.36
N SER A 138 33.98 -17.29 30.27
CA SER A 138 32.98 -17.71 31.27
C SER A 138 31.70 -18.25 30.61
N ILE A 139 31.20 -17.58 29.57
CA ILE A 139 30.04 -18.02 28.80
C ILE A 139 30.31 -19.37 28.13
N TRP A 140 31.48 -19.56 27.52
CA TRP A 140 31.85 -20.84 26.92
C TRP A 140 31.94 -21.96 27.95
N ASN A 141 32.42 -21.70 29.17
CA ASN A 141 32.44 -22.69 30.24
C ASN A 141 31.03 -23.17 30.61
N VAL A 142 30.03 -22.28 30.57
CA VAL A 142 28.62 -22.65 30.78
C VAL A 142 28.13 -23.56 29.65
N PHE A 143 28.43 -23.24 28.38
CA PHE A 143 28.03 -24.11 27.27
C PHE A 143 28.67 -25.51 27.33
N HIS A 144 29.94 -25.62 27.72
CA HIS A 144 30.62 -26.91 27.86
C HIS A 144 30.04 -27.79 28.98
N GLN A 145 29.42 -27.18 30.01
CA GLN A 145 28.67 -27.92 31.03
C GLN A 145 27.36 -28.53 30.50
N HIS A 146 26.92 -28.12 29.30
CA HIS A 146 25.72 -28.63 28.64
C HIS A 146 26.02 -29.19 27.23
N PRO A 147 26.70 -30.34 27.10
CA PRO A 147 27.09 -30.91 25.80
C PRO A 147 25.91 -31.22 24.87
N SER A 148 24.75 -31.54 25.45
CA SER A 148 23.50 -31.75 24.70
C SER A 148 23.10 -30.49 23.95
N PHE A 149 23.15 -29.31 24.60
CA PHE A 149 22.87 -28.02 23.97
C PHE A 149 23.80 -27.73 22.80
N MET A 150 25.09 -28.03 22.94
CA MET A 150 26.07 -27.82 21.88
C MET A 150 25.85 -28.69 20.65
N SER A 151 25.19 -29.85 20.80
CA SER A 151 24.98 -30.84 19.73
C SER A 151 23.56 -30.82 19.17
N MET A 152 22.62 -30.10 19.81
CA MET A 152 21.26 -29.92 19.33
C MET A 152 21.26 -29.13 18.03
N ARG A 153 20.58 -29.68 17.01
CA ARG A 153 20.36 -29.00 15.73
C ARG A 153 19.14 -28.09 15.83
N GLN A 154 19.35 -26.91 16.40
CA GLN A 154 18.29 -25.94 16.67
C GLN A 154 18.61 -24.55 16.11
N PHE A 155 19.80 -24.35 15.56
CA PHE A 155 20.24 -23.05 15.05
C PHE A 155 19.98 -22.99 13.54
N PRO A 156 19.18 -22.04 13.05
CA PRO A 156 18.88 -21.94 11.64
C PRO A 156 20.05 -21.34 10.87
N PHE A 157 20.43 -21.97 9.76
CA PHE A 157 21.37 -21.40 8.80
C PHE A 157 20.96 -21.75 7.37
N SER A 158 20.95 -20.75 6.48
CA SER A 158 20.77 -20.97 5.04
C SER A 158 22.14 -21.15 4.39
N SER A 159 22.36 -22.29 3.75
CA SER A 159 23.53 -22.51 2.89
C SER A 159 23.34 -21.94 1.48
N SER A 160 22.14 -21.45 1.15
CA SER A 160 21.84 -20.86 -0.15
C SER A 160 22.30 -19.40 -0.19
N VAL A 161 23.61 -19.21 -0.39
CA VAL A 161 24.13 -17.95 -0.93
C VAL A 161 23.89 -18.01 -2.45
N GLY A 162 22.80 -17.39 -2.89
CA GLY A 162 22.47 -17.17 -4.30
C GLY A 162 22.19 -15.70 -4.51
#